data_AF-A0A1Z8A5V1-F1
#
_entry.id   AF-A0A1Z8A5V1-F1
#
_cell.length_a   1.000
_cell.length_b   1.000
_cell.length_c   1.000
_cell.angle_alpha   90.00
_cell.angle_beta   90.00
_cell.angle_gamma   90.00
#
_symmetry.space_group_name_H-M   'P 1'
#
loop_
_entity.id
_entity.type
_entity.pdbx_description
1 polymer ?
#
loop_
_entity_poly.entity_id
_entity_poly.type
_entity_poly.pdbx_seq_one_letter_code
_entity_poly.pdbx_strand_id
1 'polypeptide(L)'
;MNIAALARSAYSDVSAPIKTERSTEYQIFAQITHRLTQASTGDIASFIDLAEAIHENRRLWTVLASDVVNKENGLPAQLRAQIFYLAEFTENHSTKVLSKEATTVALVEINTAVMRGLRASGATP
;
A
#
# COMPACT_ATOMS: atom_id res chain seq x y z
N MET A 1 48.23 -4.19 8.80
CA MET A 1 46.94 -3.46 8.80
C MET A 1 46.15 -3.93 7.59
N ASN A 2 44.99 -4.56 7.82
CA ASN A 2 44.27 -5.34 6.82
C ASN A 2 43.15 -4.48 6.19
N ILE A 3 43.31 -4.14 4.91
CA ILE A 3 42.40 -3.28 4.12
C ILE A 3 41.02 -3.96 3.92
N ALA A 4 40.90 -5.26 4.22
CA ALA A 4 39.64 -6.00 4.19
C ALA A 4 38.64 -5.62 5.29
N ALA A 5 39.05 -4.87 6.33
CA ALA A 5 38.14 -4.43 7.41
C ALA A 5 37.32 -3.18 7.05
N LEU A 6 37.72 -2.42 6.03
CA LEU A 6 37.00 -1.21 5.56
C LEU A 6 35.90 -1.51 4.52
N ALA A 7 35.78 -2.76 4.06
CA ALA A 7 34.74 -3.15 3.10
C ALA A 7 33.42 -3.61 3.75
N ARG A 8 33.38 -3.75 5.08
CA ARG A 8 32.19 -4.26 5.79
C ARG A 8 31.30 -3.17 6.39
N SER A 9 31.75 -1.91 6.41
CA SER A 9 30.96 -0.76 6.87
C SER A 9 30.17 -0.04 5.76
N ALA A 10 30.35 -0.42 4.49
CA ALA A 10 29.61 0.19 3.37
C ALA A 10 28.26 -0.47 3.06
N TYR A 11 27.96 -1.64 3.65
CA TYR A 11 26.68 -2.35 3.44
C TYR A 11 25.74 -2.29 4.66
N SER A 12 26.15 -1.69 5.78
CA SER A 12 25.35 -1.66 7.00
C SER A 12 24.52 -0.38 7.21
N ASP A 13 24.67 0.64 6.35
CA ASP A 13 24.08 1.97 6.58
C ASP A 13 23.01 2.41 5.55
N VAL A 14 22.54 1.50 4.69
CA VAL A 14 21.44 1.77 3.72
C VAL A 14 20.08 1.24 4.20
N SER A 15 20.03 0.61 5.37
CA SER A 15 18.81 -0.08 5.85
C SER A 15 17.79 0.84 6.53
N ALA A 16 18.17 2.06 6.92
CA ALA A 16 17.29 2.97 7.65
C ALA A 16 16.24 3.70 6.78
N PRO A 17 16.56 4.22 5.58
CA PRO A 17 15.57 4.92 4.73
C PRO A 17 14.46 3.98 4.24
N ILE A 18 14.85 2.80 3.74
CA ILE A 18 13.92 1.80 3.17
C ILE A 18 12.96 1.27 4.25
N LYS A 19 13.45 1.08 5.48
CA LYS A 19 12.64 0.57 6.58
C LYS A 19 11.63 1.62 7.07
N THR A 20 12.02 2.90 7.11
CA THR A 20 11.11 4.00 7.47
C THR A 20 10.02 4.17 6.42
N GLU A 21 10.36 4.22 5.13
CA GLU A 21 9.38 4.36 4.04
C GLU A 21 8.33 3.23 4.06
N ARG A 22 8.77 1.98 4.20
CA ARG A 22 7.86 0.83 4.31
C ARG A 22 7.01 0.84 5.58
N SER A 23 7.56 1.33 6.68
CA SER A 23 6.79 1.48 7.92
C SER A 23 5.69 2.53 7.77
N THR A 24 5.98 3.62 7.04
CA THR A 24 5.01 4.66 6.71
C THR A 24 3.94 4.13 5.77
N GLU A 25 4.30 3.41 4.70
CA GLU A 25 3.34 2.75 3.80
C GLU A 25 2.40 1.82 4.59
N TYR A 26 2.96 0.98 5.46
CA TYR A 26 2.17 0.08 6.30
C TYR A 26 1.18 0.84 7.19
N GLN A 27 1.62 1.92 7.84
CA GLN A 27 0.75 2.72 8.72
C GLN A 27 -0.40 3.35 7.95
N ILE A 28 -0.14 3.91 6.77
CA ILE A 28 -1.16 4.52 5.91
C ILE A 28 -2.17 3.45 5.47
N PHE A 29 -1.70 2.30 4.99
CA PHE A 29 -2.57 1.18 4.65
C PHE A 29 -3.41 0.71 5.83
N ALA A 30 -2.82 0.59 7.03
CA ALA A 30 -3.53 0.13 8.22
C ALA A 30 -4.65 1.10 8.62
N GLN A 31 -4.36 2.40 8.61
CA GLN A 31 -5.35 3.44 8.92
C GLN A 31 -6.52 3.41 7.93
N ILE A 32 -6.24 3.42 6.63
CA ILE A 32 -7.28 3.41 5.60
C ILE A 32 -8.10 2.12 5.66
N THR A 33 -7.45 0.97 5.84
CA THR A 33 -8.13 -0.34 5.94
C THR A 33 -9.05 -0.40 7.15
N HIS A 34 -8.63 0.15 8.28
CA HIS A 34 -9.48 0.27 9.45
C HIS A 34 -10.73 1.10 9.15
N ARG A 35 -10.57 2.27 8.52
CA ARG A 35 -11.70 3.12 8.11
C ARG A 35 -12.66 2.40 7.16
N LEU A 36 -12.14 1.71 6.14
CA LEU A 36 -12.94 0.91 5.20
C LEU A 36 -13.72 -0.23 5.87
N THR A 37 -13.19 -0.76 6.98
CA THR A 37 -13.85 -1.82 7.76
C THR A 37 -14.95 -1.25 8.67
N GLN A 38 -14.76 -0.04 9.21
CA GLN A 38 -15.75 0.63 10.06
C GLN A 38 -16.89 1.28 9.26
N ALA A 39 -16.63 1.68 8.02
CA ALA A 39 -17.62 2.30 7.15
C ALA A 39 -18.77 1.33 6.84
N SER A 40 -19.94 1.57 7.45
CA SER A 40 -21.15 0.80 7.24
C SER A 40 -22.08 1.49 6.21
N THR A 41 -22.94 0.73 5.53
CA THR A 41 -23.95 1.30 4.64
C THR A 41 -25.30 1.34 5.36
N GLY A 42 -25.43 2.21 6.37
CA GLY A 42 -26.65 2.32 7.20
C GLY A 42 -27.36 3.67 7.07
N ASP A 43 -26.61 4.77 7.19
CA ASP A 43 -27.14 6.15 7.19
C ASP A 43 -26.25 7.11 6.37
N ILE A 44 -26.68 8.37 6.26
CA ILE A 44 -25.97 9.41 5.48
C ILE A 44 -24.58 9.69 6.06
N ALA A 45 -24.45 9.73 7.39
CA ALA A 45 -23.17 9.96 8.06
C ALA A 45 -22.17 8.84 7.72
N SER A 46 -22.63 7.58 7.80
CA SER A 46 -21.80 6.42 7.44
C SER A 46 -21.44 6.40 5.95
N PHE A 47 -22.28 6.97 5.07
CA PHE A 47 -21.94 7.13 3.66
C PHE A 47 -20.86 8.20 3.43
N ILE A 48 -20.86 9.29 4.19
CA ILE A 48 -19.79 10.31 4.15
C ILE A 48 -18.47 9.68 4.58
N ASP A 49 -18.47 8.94 5.70
CA ASP A 49 -17.27 8.25 6.21
C ASP A 49 -16.75 7.21 5.20
N LEU A 50 -17.66 6.47 4.54
CA LEU A 50 -17.33 5.54 3.47
C LEU A 50 -16.69 6.25 2.28
N ALA A 51 -17.28 7.37 1.84
CA ALA A 51 -16.79 8.11 0.69
C ALA A 51 -15.39 8.67 0.94
N GLU A 52 -15.14 9.19 2.14
CA GLU A 52 -13.82 9.68 2.53
C GLU A 52 -12.80 8.54 2.64
N ALA A 53 -13.17 7.41 3.24
CA ALA A 53 -12.29 6.23 3.29
C ALA A 53 -11.93 5.70 1.90
N ILE A 54 -12.89 5.68 0.97
CA ILE A 54 -12.67 5.31 -0.43
C ILE A 54 -11.76 6.31 -1.12
N HIS A 55 -11.98 7.61 -0.92
CA HIS A 55 -11.13 8.65 -1.50
C HIS A 55 -9.67 8.48 -1.09
N GLU A 56 -9.40 8.32 0.21
CA GLU A 56 -8.03 8.12 0.69
C GLU A 56 -7.42 6.81 0.17
N ASN A 57 -8.21 5.74 0.08
CA ASN A 57 -7.73 4.49 -0.51
C ASN A 57 -7.31 4.65 -1.97
N ARG A 58 -8.14 5.31 -2.79
CA ARG A 58 -7.83 5.59 -4.20
C ARG A 58 -6.59 6.47 -4.35
N ARG A 59 -6.47 7.49 -3.49
CA ARG A 59 -5.32 8.40 -3.48
C ARG A 59 -4.02 7.64 -3.19
N LEU A 60 -4.02 6.75 -2.19
CA LEU A 60 -2.88 5.89 -1.89
C LEU A 60 -2.49 5.04 -3.11
N TRP A 61 -3.47 4.35 -3.71
CA TRP A 61 -3.22 3.50 -4.87
C TRP A 61 -2.75 4.27 -6.10
N THR A 62 -3.21 5.51 -6.29
CA THR A 62 -2.74 6.40 -7.37
C THR A 62 -1.27 6.77 -7.20
N VAL A 63 -0.85 7.07 -5.96
CA VAL A 63 0.56 7.35 -5.64
C VAL A 63 1.42 6.12 -5.93
N LEU A 64 0.99 4.95 -5.48
CA LEU A 64 1.71 3.69 -5.73
C LEU A 64 1.80 3.37 -7.23
N ALA A 65 0.70 3.51 -7.97
CA ALA A 65 0.68 3.30 -9.42
C ALA A 65 1.64 4.25 -10.15
N SER A 66 1.69 5.51 -9.73
CA SER A 66 2.58 6.52 -10.31
C SER A 66 4.05 6.21 -10.03
N ASP A 67 4.37 5.70 -8.84
CA ASP A 67 5.73 5.31 -8.47
C ASP A 67 6.20 4.07 -9.25
N VAL A 68 5.37 3.02 -9.35
CA VAL A 68 5.77 1.78 -10.04
C VAL A 68 5.86 1.90 -11.55
N VAL A 69 5.36 2.98 -12.18
CA VAL A 69 5.60 3.23 -13.61
C VAL A 69 6.92 3.96 -13.86
N ASN A 70 7.54 4.54 -12.82
CA ASN A 70 8.86 5.17 -12.95
C ASN A 70 9.92 4.13 -13.37
N LYS A 71 10.79 4.49 -14.32
CA LYS A 71 11.89 3.63 -14.79
C LYS A 71 12.96 3.41 -13.72
N GLU A 72 13.07 4.33 -12.78
CA GLU A 72 14.02 4.25 -11.65
C GLU A 72 13.48 3.43 -10.47
N ASN A 73 12.25 2.93 -10.54
CA ASN A 73 11.66 2.11 -9.49
C ASN A 73 12.41 0.76 -9.36
N GLY A 74 12.94 0.49 -8.16
CA GLY A 74 13.79 -0.67 -7.88
C GLY A 74 13.07 -2.01 -7.75
N LEU A 75 11.74 -2.05 -7.92
CA LEU A 75 10.98 -3.30 -7.84
C LEU A 75 11.10 -4.14 -9.13
N PRO A 76 11.04 -5.48 -9.05
CA PRO A 76 10.97 -6.34 -10.22
C PRO A 76 9.78 -5.98 -11.11
N ALA A 77 9.95 -6.06 -12.44
CA ALA A 77 8.93 -5.71 -13.42
C ALA A 77 7.57 -6.41 -13.18
N GLN A 78 7.61 -7.67 -12.77
CA GLN A 78 6.41 -8.45 -12.43
C GLN A 78 5.64 -7.86 -11.25
N LEU A 79 6.35 -7.43 -10.19
CA LEU A 79 5.73 -6.84 -9.01
C LEU A 79 5.15 -5.45 -9.33
N ARG A 80 5.86 -4.66 -10.13
CA ARG A 80 5.38 -3.37 -10.64
C ARG A 80 4.07 -3.53 -11.42
N ALA A 81 4.00 -4.51 -12.33
CA ALA A 81 2.80 -4.83 -13.09
C ALA A 81 1.64 -5.25 -12.16
N GLN A 82 1.89 -6.11 -11.18
CA GLN A 82 0.89 -6.52 -10.20
C GLN A 82 0.33 -5.35 -9.40
N ILE A 83 1.19 -4.45 -8.90
CA ILE A 83 0.76 -3.24 -8.17
C ILE A 83 -0.08 -2.35 -9.07
N PHE A 84 0.32 -2.16 -10.33
CA PHE A 84 -0.45 -1.38 -11.30
C PHE A 84 -1.86 -1.97 -11.53
N TYR A 85 -1.96 -3.28 -11.74
CA TYR A 85 -3.26 -3.95 -11.89
C TYR A 85 -4.14 -3.84 -10.63
N LEU A 86 -3.55 -3.93 -9.44
CA LEU A 86 -4.29 -3.74 -8.18
C LEU A 86 -4.79 -2.31 -8.01
N ALA A 87 -4.03 -1.31 -8.48
CA ALA A 87 -4.48 0.08 -8.49
C ALA A 87 -5.69 0.27 -9.41
N GLU A 88 -5.65 -0.30 -10.62
CA GLU A 88 -6.78 -0.26 -11.57
C GLU A 88 -8.01 -0.98 -11.01
N PHE A 89 -7.83 -2.17 -10.44
CA PHE A 89 -8.91 -2.88 -9.77
C PHE A 89 -9.52 -2.05 -8.64
N THR A 90 -8.68 -1.46 -7.79
CA THR A 90 -9.12 -0.63 -6.66
C THR A 90 -9.97 0.53 -7.15
N GLU A 91 -9.52 1.24 -8.18
CA GLU A 91 -10.25 2.38 -8.72
C GLU A 91 -11.64 1.99 -9.23
N ASN A 92 -11.70 0.93 -10.03
CA ASN A 92 -12.94 0.40 -10.60
C ASN A 92 -13.90 -0.11 -9.51
N HIS A 93 -13.39 -0.87 -8.54
CA HIS A 93 -14.21 -1.44 -7.47
C HIS A 93 -14.70 -0.36 -6.51
N SER A 94 -13.88 0.64 -6.21
CA SER A 94 -14.29 1.80 -5.41
C SER A 94 -15.48 2.55 -6.04
N THR A 95 -15.56 2.64 -7.39
CA THR A 95 -16.70 3.31 -8.06
C THR A 95 -17.99 2.52 -7.82
N LYS A 96 -17.90 1.19 -7.89
CA LYS A 96 -19.03 0.29 -7.60
C LYS A 96 -19.48 0.40 -6.16
N VAL A 97 -18.56 0.50 -5.20
CA VAL A 97 -18.91 0.67 -3.78
C VAL A 97 -19.63 1.99 -3.54
N LEU A 98 -19.14 3.11 -4.11
CA LEU A 98 -19.82 4.40 -4.00
C LEU A 98 -21.21 4.40 -4.66
N SER A 99 -21.37 3.61 -5.72
CA SER A 99 -22.65 3.41 -6.42
C SER A 99 -23.56 2.38 -5.73
N LYS A 100 -23.14 1.82 -4.58
CA LYS A 100 -23.85 0.76 -3.82
C LYS A 100 -24.06 -0.55 -4.60
N GLU A 101 -23.21 -0.81 -5.60
CA GLU A 101 -23.20 -2.03 -6.41
C GLU A 101 -22.23 -3.10 -5.87
N ALA A 102 -21.39 -2.73 -4.91
CA ALA A 102 -20.40 -3.61 -4.29
C ALA A 102 -20.11 -3.22 -2.83
N THR A 103 -19.40 -4.10 -2.10
CA THR A 103 -18.97 -3.86 -0.71
C THR A 103 -17.47 -3.55 -0.63
N THR A 104 -17.02 -3.02 0.51
CA THR A 104 -15.60 -2.72 0.78
C THR A 104 -14.73 -3.96 1.01
N VAL A 105 -15.32 -5.15 1.11
CA VAL A 105 -14.62 -6.40 1.48
C VAL A 105 -13.39 -6.66 0.61
N ALA A 106 -13.53 -6.57 -0.71
CA ALA A 106 -12.41 -6.80 -1.63
C ALA A 106 -11.27 -5.78 -1.45
N LEU A 107 -11.61 -4.51 -1.17
CA LEU A 107 -10.61 -3.46 -0.92
C LEU A 107 -9.84 -3.74 0.38
N VAL A 108 -10.54 -4.18 1.43
CA VAL A 108 -9.95 -4.55 2.72
C VAL A 108 -9.01 -5.76 2.55
N GLU A 109 -9.43 -6.77 1.80
CA GLU A 109 -8.61 -7.96 1.53
C GLU A 109 -7.31 -7.64 0.79
N ILE A 110 -7.41 -6.80 -0.26
CA ILE A 110 -6.24 -6.35 -1.03
C ILE A 110 -5.28 -5.57 -0.14
N ASN A 111 -5.75 -4.58 0.60
CA ASN A 111 -4.89 -3.80 1.49
C ASN A 111 -4.23 -4.68 2.56
N THR A 112 -4.97 -5.65 3.09
CA THR A 112 -4.44 -6.62 4.07
C THR A 112 -3.37 -7.51 3.45
N ALA A 113 -3.54 -7.94 2.20
CA ALA A 113 -2.53 -8.72 1.48
C ALA A 113 -1.23 -7.92 1.26
N VAL A 114 -1.35 -6.65 0.86
CA VAL A 114 -0.21 -5.74 0.70
C VAL A 114 0.51 -5.53 2.03
N MET A 115 -0.23 -5.23 3.10
CA MET A 115 0.34 -5.09 4.45
C MET A 115 1.10 -6.34 4.91
N ARG A 116 0.61 -7.56 4.60
CA ARG A 116 1.35 -8.80 4.87
C ARG A 116 2.67 -8.86 4.09
N GLY A 117 2.65 -8.49 2.82
CA GLY A 117 3.85 -8.43 1.98
C GLY A 117 4.89 -7.43 2.48
N LEU A 118 4.44 -6.25 2.93
CA LEU A 118 5.30 -5.22 3.53
C LEU A 118 5.98 -5.71 4.81
N ARG A 119 5.26 -6.44 5.68
CA ARG A 119 5.83 -7.04 6.90
C ARG A 119 6.84 -8.15 6.60
N ALA A 120 6.53 -9.04 5.66
CA ALA A 120 7.41 -10.15 5.29
C ALA A 120 8.74 -9.66 4.70
N SER A 121 8.71 -8.58 3.93
CA SER A 121 9.89 -8.03 3.27
C SER A 121 10.76 -7.13 4.17
N GLY A 122 10.31 -6.83 5.39
CA GLY A 122 11.08 -6.12 6.43
C GLY A 122 11.72 -7.04 7.48
N ALA A 123 11.43 -8.34 7.41
CA ALA A 123 11.98 -9.39 8.26
C ALA A 123 12.89 -10.28 7.40
N THR A 124 14.13 -9.83 7.17
CA THR A 124 15.18 -10.76 6.73
C THR A 124 15.75 -11.44 7.99
N PRO A 125 15.90 -12.78 8.03
CA PRO A 125 16.62 -13.47 9.10
C PRO A 125 18.12 -13.10 9.14
#